data_AF-A0A060BS58-F1
#
_entry.id   AF-A0A060BS58-F1
#
_cell.length_a   1.000
_cell.length_b   1.000
_cell.length_c   1.000
_cell.angle_alpha   90.00
_cell.angle_beta   90.00
_cell.angle_gamma   90.00
#
_symmetry.space_group_name_H-M   'P 1'
#
loop_
_entity.id
_entity.type
_entity.pdbx_description
1 polymer ?
#
loop_
_entity_poly.entity_id
_entity_poly.type
_entity_poly.pdbx_seq_one_letter_code
_entity_poly.pdbx_strand_id
1 'polypeptide(L)'
;MRCATGREIFTVGEYWSGDVHALVDYLGQDAPMSLFDVPLHYKLFSASNSWGALDLAHIFDDTLVSVDPVHAVTFVDNHDTQPRQSLQSTVESWFKPSAYMLILLRAEGY
;
A
#
# COMPACT_ATOMS: atom_id res chain seq x y z
N MET A 1 -16.26 -12.14 14.88
CA MET A 1 -16.33 -10.78 15.47
C MET A 1 -17.56 -10.03 14.97
N ARG A 2 -17.66 -9.67 13.68
CA ARG A 2 -18.83 -8.93 13.13
C ARG A 2 -20.18 -9.61 13.41
N CYS A 3 -20.30 -10.93 13.15
CA CYS A 3 -21.53 -11.67 13.48
C CYS A 3 -21.85 -11.71 14.97
N ALA A 4 -20.83 -11.69 15.83
CA ALA A 4 -21.00 -11.74 17.29
C ALA A 4 -21.38 -10.38 17.88
N THR A 5 -20.93 -9.27 17.28
CA THR A 5 -21.19 -7.91 17.76
C THR A 5 -22.35 -7.23 17.04
N GLY A 6 -22.75 -7.73 15.86
CA GLY A 6 -23.74 -7.08 14.99
C GLY A 6 -23.27 -5.74 14.42
N ARG A 7 -21.96 -5.46 14.45
CA ARG A 7 -21.38 -4.18 14.01
C ARG A 7 -20.45 -4.39 12.81
N GLU A 8 -20.41 -3.37 11.97
CA GLU A 8 -19.27 -3.16 11.07
C GLU A 8 -18.02 -2.99 11.93
N ILE A 9 -16.96 -3.70 11.56
CA ILE A 9 -15.65 -3.61 12.22
C ILE A 9 -14.65 -3.55 11.07
N PHE A 10 -14.23 -2.33 10.74
CA PHE A 10 -13.16 -2.11 9.79
C PHE A 10 -11.97 -2.99 10.14
N THR A 11 -11.42 -3.66 9.14
CA THR A 11 -10.33 -4.62 9.29
C THR A 11 -9.38 -4.43 8.13
N VAL A 12 -8.09 -4.31 8.44
CA VAL A 12 -7.00 -4.31 7.47
C VAL A 12 -6.08 -5.48 7.77
N GLY A 13 -5.79 -6.29 6.75
CA GLY A 13 -4.84 -7.38 6.82
C GLY A 13 -3.46 -6.96 6.33
N GLU A 14 -2.42 -7.49 6.97
CA GLU A 14 -1.05 -7.38 6.49
C GLU A 14 -0.69 -8.65 5.71
N TYR A 15 -0.86 -8.60 4.39
CA TYR A 15 -0.37 -9.63 3.48
C TYR A 15 0.84 -9.07 2.73
N TRP A 16 2.04 -9.50 3.10
CA TRP A 16 3.27 -8.87 2.60
C TRP A 16 3.73 -9.44 1.26
N SER A 17 3.20 -8.90 0.17
CA SER A 17 3.62 -9.23 -1.20
C SER A 17 3.75 -7.97 -2.05
N GLY A 18 4.83 -7.88 -2.84
CA GLY A 18 4.97 -6.85 -3.87
C GLY A 18 4.22 -7.15 -5.16
N ASP A 19 3.60 -8.33 -5.25
CA ASP A 19 2.75 -8.74 -6.37
C ASP A 19 1.28 -8.45 -6.04
N VAL A 20 0.66 -7.54 -6.80
CA VAL A 20 -0.75 -7.17 -6.65
C VAL A 20 -1.69 -8.35 -6.92
N HIS A 21 -1.33 -9.30 -7.79
CA HIS A 21 -2.15 -10.47 -8.07
C HIS A 21 -2.26 -11.36 -6.83
N ALA A 22 -1.17 -11.53 -6.08
CA ALA A 22 -1.21 -12.26 -4.80
C ALA A 22 -2.14 -11.60 -3.77
N LEU A 23 -2.21 -10.25 -3.75
CA LEU A 23 -3.14 -9.52 -2.88
C LEU A 23 -4.59 -9.71 -3.31
N VAL A 24 -4.87 -9.58 -4.61
CA VAL A 24 -6.22 -9.79 -5.18
C VAL A 24 -6.70 -11.22 -4.96
N ASP A 25 -5.83 -12.21 -5.19
CA ASP A 25 -6.12 -13.61 -4.94
C ASP A 25 -6.39 -13.88 -3.45
N TYR A 26 -5.65 -13.21 -2.55
CA TYR A 26 -5.86 -13.33 -1.11
C TYR A 26 -7.17 -12.67 -0.62
N LEU A 27 -7.54 -11.50 -1.17
CA LEU A 27 -8.83 -10.86 -0.90
C LEU A 27 -10.00 -11.78 -1.28
N GLY A 28 -9.84 -12.52 -2.38
CA GLY A 28 -10.88 -13.36 -2.94
C GLY A 28 -12.10 -12.55 -3.38
N GLN A 29 -13.18 -13.25 -3.73
CA GLN A 29 -14.37 -12.59 -4.31
C GLN A 29 -15.18 -11.76 -3.30
N ASP A 30 -15.19 -12.18 -2.03
CA ASP A 30 -16.00 -11.53 -1.00
C ASP A 30 -15.32 -10.31 -0.37
N ALA A 31 -14.01 -10.13 -0.61
CA ALA A 31 -13.17 -9.03 -0.10
C ALA A 31 -13.57 -8.56 1.32
N PRO A 32 -13.53 -9.44 2.33
CA PRO A 32 -14.14 -9.16 3.64
C PRO A 32 -13.36 -8.13 4.46
N MET A 33 -12.22 -7.65 3.98
CA MET A 33 -11.32 -6.73 4.65
C MET A 33 -10.53 -5.92 3.62
N SER A 34 -9.88 -4.87 4.07
CA SER A 34 -8.85 -4.17 3.28
C SER A 34 -7.48 -4.83 3.48
N LEU A 35 -6.53 -4.56 2.60
CA LEU A 35 -5.12 -4.92 2.77
C LEU A 35 -4.23 -3.69 2.66
N PHE A 36 -3.05 -3.75 3.29
CA PHE A 36 -2.02 -2.76 3.04
C PHE A 36 -1.51 -2.86 1.60
N ASP A 37 -1.39 -1.72 0.93
CA ASP A 37 -0.88 -1.64 -0.44
C ASP A 37 0.66 -1.71 -0.47
N VAL A 38 1.17 -2.91 -0.24
CA VAL A 38 2.61 -3.22 -0.25
C VAL A 38 3.27 -2.96 -1.63
N PRO A 39 2.62 -3.27 -2.78
CA PRO A 39 3.14 -2.89 -4.09
C PRO A 39 3.36 -1.37 -4.22
N LEU A 40 2.41 -0.54 -3.77
CA LEU A 40 2.58 0.90 -3.78
C LEU A 40 3.76 1.35 -2.90
N HIS A 41 3.91 0.79 -1.69
CA HIS A 41 5.06 1.08 -0.83
C HIS A 41 6.39 0.82 -1.55
N TYR A 42 6.55 -0.32 -2.22
CA TYR A 42 7.78 -0.61 -2.98
C TYR A 42 7.99 0.34 -4.17
N LYS A 43 6.92 0.80 -4.82
CA LYS A 43 7.02 1.83 -5.88
C LYS A 43 7.49 3.18 -5.33
N LEU A 44 6.97 3.60 -4.18
CA LEU A 44 7.40 4.83 -3.50
C LEU A 44 8.87 4.72 -3.06
N PHE A 45 9.27 3.58 -2.51
CA PHE A 45 10.67 3.30 -2.16
C PHE A 45 11.58 3.37 -3.38
N SER A 46 11.21 2.70 -4.48
CA SER A 46 11.96 2.72 -5.74
C SER A 46 12.08 4.12 -6.32
N ALA A 47 11.00 4.89 -6.37
CA ALA A 47 11.00 6.27 -6.84
C ALA A 47 11.97 7.15 -6.05
N SER A 48 11.99 6.99 -4.72
CA SER A 48 12.88 7.74 -3.82
C SER A 48 14.37 7.41 -4.01
N ASN A 49 14.69 6.22 -4.52
CA ASN A 49 16.05 5.73 -4.77
C ASN A 49 16.50 5.83 -6.24
N SER A 50 15.58 6.18 -7.15
CA SER A 50 15.85 6.20 -8.59
C SER A 50 16.45 7.53 -9.08
N TRP A 51 16.56 8.56 -8.23
CA TRP A 51 17.14 9.87 -8.57
C TRP A 51 16.60 10.48 -9.88
N GLY A 52 15.30 10.31 -10.13
CA GLY A 52 14.61 10.82 -11.33
C GLY A 52 14.60 9.89 -12.54
N ALA A 53 15.18 8.69 -12.46
CA ALA A 53 15.16 7.71 -13.55
C ALA A 53 13.82 6.96 -13.69
N LEU A 54 13.02 6.92 -12.62
CA LEU A 54 11.71 6.26 -12.62
C LEU A 54 10.65 7.21 -13.19
N ASP A 55 9.88 6.70 -14.16
CA ASP A 55 8.74 7.44 -14.73
C ASP A 55 7.56 7.43 -13.75
N LEU A 56 7.29 8.59 -13.15
CA LEU A 56 6.22 8.76 -12.17
C LEU A 56 4.81 8.70 -12.77
N ALA A 57 4.66 8.75 -14.10
CA ALA A 57 3.36 8.54 -14.75
C ALA A 57 2.76 7.16 -14.43
N HIS A 58 3.63 6.19 -14.12
CA HIS A 58 3.29 4.79 -13.84
C HIS A 58 3.39 4.43 -12.35
N ILE A 59 3.37 5.43 -11.44
CA ILE A 59 3.56 5.20 -10.00
C ILE A 59 2.45 4.35 -9.37
N PHE A 60 1.25 4.33 -9.95
CA PHE A 60 0.11 3.55 -9.46
C PHE A 60 -0.12 2.25 -10.22
N ASP A 61 0.57 2.00 -11.33
CA ASP A 61 0.36 0.77 -12.09
C ASP A 61 0.64 -0.45 -11.20
N ASP A 62 -0.10 -1.55 -11.36
CA ASP A 62 0.11 -2.78 -10.59
C ASP A 62 0.13 -2.58 -9.05
N THR A 63 -0.68 -1.65 -8.54
CA THR A 63 -0.87 -1.41 -7.10
C THR A 63 -2.27 -1.80 -6.65
N LEU A 64 -2.45 -2.11 -5.36
CA LEU A 64 -3.77 -2.49 -4.86
C LEU A 64 -4.76 -1.33 -5.03
N VAL A 65 -4.35 -0.10 -4.76
CA VAL A 65 -5.20 1.10 -4.92
C VAL A 65 -5.62 1.33 -6.37
N SER A 66 -4.85 0.85 -7.35
CA SER A 66 -5.24 0.95 -8.76
C SER A 66 -6.27 -0.10 -9.20
N VAL A 67 -6.21 -1.31 -8.62
CA VAL A 67 -7.07 -2.43 -9.04
C VAL A 67 -8.33 -2.56 -8.17
N ASP A 68 -8.22 -2.27 -6.88
CA ASP A 68 -9.29 -2.31 -5.89
C ASP A 68 -9.12 -1.17 -4.86
N PRO A 69 -9.51 0.07 -5.23
CA PRO A 69 -9.30 1.25 -4.39
C PRO A 69 -10.10 1.21 -3.07
N VAL A 70 -11.16 0.40 -2.98
CA VAL A 70 -12.02 0.32 -1.79
C VAL A 70 -11.38 -0.53 -0.70
N HIS A 71 -10.61 -1.56 -1.10
CA HIS A 71 -9.93 -2.48 -0.18
C HIS A 71 -8.44 -2.17 -0.01
N ALA A 72 -7.95 -1.04 -0.54
CA ALA A 72 -6.55 -0.63 -0.39
C ALA A 72 -6.36 0.33 0.79
N VAL A 73 -5.47 -0.02 1.72
CA VAL A 73 -4.91 0.91 2.71
C VAL A 73 -3.51 1.29 2.27
N THR A 74 -3.38 2.48 1.69
CA THR A 74 -2.09 3.00 1.20
C THR A 74 -1.23 3.50 2.36
N PHE A 75 0.07 3.24 2.30
CA PHE A 75 1.04 3.70 3.31
C PHE A 75 2.39 4.03 2.67
N VAL A 76 3.18 4.87 3.34
CA VAL A 76 4.53 5.23 2.87
C VAL A 76 5.60 4.35 3.54
N ASP A 77 5.53 4.19 4.85
CA ASP A 77 6.45 3.36 5.65
C ASP A 77 5.69 2.80 6.86
N ASN A 78 6.18 1.69 7.40
CA ASN A 78 5.70 1.11 8.66
C ASN A 78 6.88 0.69 9.56
N HIS A 79 6.58 0.00 10.66
CA HIS A 79 7.59 -0.48 11.59
C HIS A 79 8.54 -1.56 11.04
N ASP A 80 8.20 -2.24 9.95
CA ASP A 80 9.05 -3.27 9.32
C ASP A 80 9.92 -2.70 8.20
N THR A 81 9.52 -1.57 7.59
CA THR A 81 10.23 -0.95 6.46
C THR A 81 11.29 0.07 6.92
N GLN A 82 11.27 0.47 8.19
CA GLN A 82 12.24 1.40 8.76
C GLN A 82 13.67 0.81 8.80
N PRO A 83 14.72 1.64 8.99
CA PRO A 83 16.09 1.16 9.03
C PRO A 83 16.32 0.09 10.10
N ARG A 84 17.10 -0.93 9.74
CA ARG A 84 17.52 -2.07 10.59
C ARG A 84 16.40 -3.03 10.98
N GLN A 85 15.38 -3.17 10.14
CA GLN A 85 14.28 -4.12 10.33
C GLN A 85 14.30 -5.21 9.24
N SER A 86 13.49 -6.25 9.42
CA SER A 86 13.44 -7.44 8.54
C SER A 86 13.07 -7.09 7.10
N LEU A 87 12.19 -6.11 6.90
CA LEU A 87 11.66 -5.70 5.60
C LEU A 87 12.16 -4.31 5.19
N GLN A 88 13.36 -3.93 5.67
CA GLN A 88 13.92 -2.59 5.44
C GLN A 88 13.83 -2.17 3.97
N SER A 89 13.05 -1.12 3.73
CA SER A 89 12.75 -0.54 2.42
C SER A 89 12.29 0.92 2.61
N THR A 90 13.05 1.65 3.41
CA THR A 90 12.68 2.99 3.88
C THR A 90 12.63 3.99 2.73
N VAL A 91 11.49 4.66 2.54
CA VAL A 91 11.38 5.76 1.57
C VAL A 91 12.29 6.92 1.97
N GLU A 92 13.10 7.40 1.04
CA GLU A 92 14.08 8.47 1.32
C GLU A 92 13.40 9.78 1.75
N SER A 93 14.01 10.46 2.72
CA SER A 93 13.43 11.64 3.38
C SER A 93 13.06 12.77 2.42
N TRP A 94 13.79 12.92 1.32
CA TRP A 94 13.53 13.97 0.32
C TRP A 94 12.24 13.72 -0.48
N PHE A 95 11.88 12.45 -0.71
CA PHE A 95 10.70 12.06 -1.48
C PHE A 95 9.47 11.81 -0.60
N LYS A 96 9.68 11.54 0.69
CA LYS A 96 8.62 11.21 1.66
C LYS A 96 7.44 12.19 1.68
N PRO A 97 7.63 13.53 1.63
CA PRO A 97 6.50 14.46 1.52
C PRO A 97 5.67 14.25 0.25
N SER A 98 6.33 14.01 -0.89
CA SER A 98 5.65 13.73 -2.17
C SER A 98 4.89 12.39 -2.12
N ALA A 99 5.48 11.37 -1.48
CA ALA A 99 4.81 10.09 -1.24
C ALA A 99 3.53 10.27 -0.39
N TYR A 100 3.58 11.09 0.66
CA TYR A 100 2.37 11.44 1.42
C TYR A 100 1.34 12.20 0.59
N MET A 101 1.74 13.15 -0.25
CA MET A 101 0.80 13.85 -1.14
C MET A 101 0.08 12.88 -2.09
N LEU A 102 0.81 11.89 -2.63
CA LEU A 102 0.26 10.88 -3.53
C LEU A 102 -0.85 10.05 -2.85
N ILE A 103 -0.75 9.76 -1.55
CA ILE A 103 -1.75 8.93 -0.86
C ILE A 103 -2.81 9.73 -0.10
N LEU A 104 -2.54 10.99 0.28
CA LEU A 104 -3.46 11.80 1.09
C LEU A 104 -4.37 12.73 0.28
N LEU A 105 -3.97 13.11 -0.94
CA LEU A 105 -4.71 14.09 -1.76
C LEU A 105 -5.49 13.45 -2.91
N ARG A 106 -5.42 12.12 -3.04
CA ARG A 106 -6.22 11.34 -3.99
C ARG A 106 -7.50 10.85 -3.34
N ALA A 107 -8.50 10.54 -4.17
CA ALA A 107 -9.78 10.03 -3.69
C ALA A 107 -9.77 8.50 -3.49
N GLU A 108 -8.87 7.79 -4.16
CA GLU A 108 -8.73 6.34 -4.06
C GLU A 108 -7.86 5.93 -2.89
N GLY A 109 -8.21 4.79 -2.26
CA GLY A 109 -7.62 4.34 -1.01
C GLY A 109 -8.45 4.79 0.20
N TYR A 110 -8.37 4.02 1.28
CA TYR A 110 -9.07 4.31 2.54
C TYR A 110 -8.40 5.43 3.35
#